data_AF-A0A238Z729-F1
#
_entry.id   AF-A0A238Z729-F1
#
_cell.length_a   1.000
_cell.length_b   1.000
_cell.length_c   1.000
_cell.angle_alpha   90.00
_cell.angle_beta   90.00
_cell.angle_gamma   90.00
#
_symmetry.space_group_name_H-M   'P 1'
#
loop_
_entity.id
_entity.type
_entity.pdbx_description
1 polymer ?
#
loop_
_entity_poly.entity_id
_entity_poly.type
_entity_poly.pdbx_seq_one_letter_code
_entity_poly.pdbx_strand_id
1 'polypeptide(L)'
;MTDTAKSVSISYIKSTKGIVQLVAVLSVLSIVTGVATLTGAAKINFIADQLPLSATESAGFTGSLTGFLLFLTSYGLRRRWRAAWYVSLFLVPTVTIQGVLQSSVFSTPLVLLSLVVFVILLSKEGVFDRNVTLTDTQIAAGLALVGAQAYGTIGTYSLRNEFRGIDTLLDAFYFTIVTGSTVGYGDATPIPESGFARLYALSVLIVSTATFAVALGTLLTPAIENRFTEALGMTDDAELDQLSDHIIVAGNDQLTAPIIDNLQRDCSILVISDTDAPQSFTESDVLELHGSRTSNETFERARLDTARAVVIATEDDAEDIMTAITVRKQDDDIWIVAAATNNENIEKFRFVGANTIISPALVGGELLAESARTQQDTATEVVQHLQKKQEDNRNH
;
A
#
# COMPACT_ATOMS: atom_id res chain seq x y z
N MET A 1 -27.80 19.02 4.49
CA MET A 1 -27.26 17.77 3.91
C MET A 1 -26.09 17.99 2.94
N THR A 2 -25.75 19.23 2.54
CA THR A 2 -24.68 19.52 1.57
C THR A 2 -23.29 19.77 2.18
N ASP A 3 -23.19 20.17 3.46
CA ASP A 3 -21.88 20.46 4.09
C ASP A 3 -21.15 19.22 4.61
N THR A 4 -21.87 18.22 5.10
CA THR A 4 -21.28 16.94 5.55
C THR A 4 -20.72 16.11 4.40
N ALA A 5 -21.34 16.13 3.22
CA ALA A 5 -20.82 15.44 2.04
C ALA A 5 -19.52 16.09 1.52
N LYS A 6 -19.42 17.43 1.60
CA LYS A 6 -18.21 18.18 1.20
C LYS A 6 -17.04 17.95 2.16
N SER A 7 -17.27 17.93 3.47
CA SER A 7 -16.20 17.69 4.45
C SER A 7 -15.64 16.27 4.38
N VAL A 8 -16.51 15.27 4.18
CA VAL A 8 -16.11 13.86 4.00
C VAL A 8 -15.32 13.65 2.71
N SER A 9 -15.74 14.25 1.59
CA SER A 9 -15.01 14.16 0.32
C SER A 9 -13.61 14.80 0.39
N ILE A 10 -13.48 15.94 1.07
CA ILE A 10 -12.19 16.63 1.23
C ILE A 10 -11.25 15.87 2.20
N SER A 11 -11.80 15.27 3.26
CA SER A 11 -11.04 14.42 4.19
C SER A 11 -10.53 13.16 3.49
N TYR A 12 -11.37 12.51 2.68
CA TYR A 12 -11.02 11.31 1.94
C TYR A 12 -9.88 11.54 0.95
N ILE A 13 -9.92 12.66 0.20
CA ILE A 13 -8.86 13.06 -0.75
C ILE A 13 -7.53 13.31 -0.02
N LYS A 14 -7.56 13.69 1.25
CA LYS A 14 -6.37 13.91 2.08
C LYS A 14 -5.81 12.64 2.73
N SER A 15 -6.58 11.56 2.77
CA SER A 15 -6.14 10.26 3.27
C SER A 15 -5.18 9.58 2.28
N THR A 16 -4.30 8.72 2.79
CA THR A 16 -3.40 7.89 1.96
C THR A 16 -4.18 7.10 0.91
N LYS A 17 -5.36 6.57 1.28
CA LYS A 17 -6.26 5.82 0.38
C LYS A 17 -6.75 6.71 -0.78
N GLY A 18 -7.10 7.97 -0.51
CA GLY A 18 -7.52 8.94 -1.53
C GLY A 18 -6.42 9.29 -2.52
N ILE A 19 -5.19 9.50 -2.05
CA ILE A 19 -4.03 9.81 -2.92
C ILE A 19 -3.76 8.64 -3.88
N VAL A 20 -3.74 7.41 -3.36
CA VAL A 20 -3.52 6.20 -4.16
C VAL A 20 -4.59 6.05 -5.24
N GLN A 21 -5.86 6.25 -4.90
CA GLN A 21 -6.96 6.19 -5.87
C GLN A 21 -6.85 7.27 -6.94
N LEU A 22 -6.48 8.51 -6.58
CA LEU A 22 -6.29 9.57 -7.55
C LEU A 22 -5.16 9.24 -8.55
N VAL A 23 -4.05 8.68 -8.07
CA VAL A 23 -2.95 8.22 -8.94
C VAL A 23 -3.42 7.06 -9.85
N ALA A 24 -4.22 6.12 -9.33
CA ALA A 24 -4.77 5.02 -10.14
C ALA A 24 -5.77 5.52 -11.20
N VAL A 25 -6.63 6.50 -10.88
CA VAL A 25 -7.53 7.13 -11.86
C VAL A 25 -6.71 7.86 -12.91
N LEU A 26 -5.68 8.62 -12.50
CA LEU A 26 -4.78 9.31 -13.42
C LEU A 26 -4.06 8.33 -14.36
N SER A 27 -3.60 7.19 -13.84
CA SER A 27 -2.92 6.17 -14.66
C SER A 27 -3.85 5.58 -15.71
N VAL A 28 -5.09 5.25 -15.35
CA VAL A 28 -6.09 4.74 -16.30
C VAL A 28 -6.40 5.79 -17.37
N LEU A 29 -6.60 7.04 -16.97
CA LEU A 29 -6.85 8.12 -17.91
C LEU A 29 -5.67 8.34 -18.87
N SER A 30 -4.42 8.22 -18.41
CA SER A 30 -3.23 8.29 -19.25
C SER A 30 -3.17 7.15 -20.27
N ILE A 31 -3.48 5.92 -19.84
CA ILE A 31 -3.55 4.75 -20.74
C ILE A 31 -4.61 4.96 -21.82
N VAL A 32 -5.83 5.34 -21.42
CA VAL A 32 -6.95 5.56 -22.35
C VAL A 32 -6.62 6.68 -23.33
N THR A 33 -6.05 7.79 -22.86
CA THR A 33 -5.68 8.93 -23.73
C THR A 33 -4.58 8.53 -24.72
N GLY A 34 -3.54 7.82 -24.27
CA GLY A 34 -2.47 7.33 -25.14
C GLY A 34 -2.98 6.38 -26.23
N VAL A 35 -3.82 5.39 -25.85
CA VAL A 35 -4.43 4.43 -26.78
C VAL A 35 -5.40 5.10 -27.76
N ALA A 36 -6.22 6.05 -27.29
CA ALA A 36 -7.14 6.80 -28.14
C ALA A 36 -6.39 7.68 -29.17
N THR A 37 -5.20 8.17 -28.79
CA THR A 37 -4.34 8.96 -29.70
C THR A 37 -3.72 8.07 -30.77
N LEU A 38 -3.27 6.86 -30.42
CA LEU A 38 -2.72 5.87 -31.36
C LEU A 38 -3.74 5.37 -32.38
N THR A 39 -5.01 5.21 -31.97
CA THR A 39 -6.11 4.76 -32.85
C THR A 39 -6.74 5.88 -33.66
N GLY A 40 -6.36 7.14 -33.42
CA GLY A 40 -6.92 8.32 -34.09
C GLY A 40 -8.36 8.66 -33.68
N ALA A 41 -8.94 7.96 -32.72
CA ALA A 41 -10.35 8.06 -32.33
C ALA A 41 -10.72 9.38 -31.61
N ALA A 42 -9.74 10.22 -31.26
CA ALA A 42 -9.96 11.39 -30.39
C ALA A 42 -9.12 12.63 -30.75
N LYS A 43 -8.71 12.79 -32.02
CA LYS A 43 -8.00 14.01 -32.45
C LYS A 43 -8.95 15.22 -32.40
N ILE A 44 -8.70 16.15 -31.48
CA ILE A 44 -9.24 17.51 -31.55
C ILE A 44 -8.06 18.44 -31.84
N ASN A 45 -8.11 19.14 -32.96
CA ASN A 45 -7.08 20.08 -33.38
C ASN A 45 -7.13 21.35 -32.50
N PHE A 46 -6.52 21.31 -31.31
CA PHE A 46 -6.30 22.52 -30.51
C PHE A 46 -4.91 23.11 -30.76
N ILE A 47 -3.87 22.25 -30.88
CA ILE A 47 -2.47 22.63 -31.17
C ILE A 47 -1.86 21.77 -32.31
N ALA A 48 -2.59 20.76 -32.78
CA ALA A 48 -2.10 19.74 -33.72
C ALA A 48 -1.53 20.30 -35.04
N ASP A 49 -1.98 21.48 -35.49
CA ASP A 49 -1.50 22.11 -36.73
C ASP A 49 -0.05 22.65 -36.62
N GLN A 50 0.52 22.75 -35.41
CA GLN A 50 1.88 23.27 -35.17
C GLN A 50 2.87 22.21 -34.70
N LEU A 51 2.42 20.98 -34.42
CA LEU A 51 3.29 19.91 -33.89
C LEU A 51 3.61 18.87 -34.97
N PRO A 52 4.89 18.44 -35.10
CA PRO A 52 5.24 17.39 -36.05
C PRO A 52 4.54 16.08 -35.69
N LEU A 53 4.00 15.38 -36.70
CA LEU A 53 3.26 14.11 -36.54
C LEU A 53 4.00 13.05 -35.71
N SER A 54 5.33 12.99 -35.85
CA SER A 54 6.20 12.09 -35.08
C SER A 54 6.18 12.37 -33.57
N ALA A 55 5.99 13.63 -33.15
CA ALA A 55 5.89 13.97 -31.73
C ALA A 55 4.55 13.54 -31.14
N THR A 56 3.45 13.62 -31.90
CA THR A 56 2.12 13.21 -31.42
C THR A 56 1.99 11.69 -31.33
N GLU A 57 2.50 10.94 -32.30
CA GLU A 57 2.48 9.46 -32.28
C GLU A 57 3.37 8.88 -31.18
N SER A 58 4.59 9.42 -31.03
CA SER A 58 5.49 9.03 -29.93
C SER A 58 4.92 9.40 -28.57
N ALA A 59 4.25 10.55 -28.43
CA ALA A 59 3.56 10.93 -27.20
C ALA A 59 2.39 9.99 -26.87
N GLY A 60 1.65 9.48 -27.87
CA GLY A 60 0.58 8.50 -27.66
C GLY A 60 1.09 7.17 -27.09
N PHE A 61 2.15 6.62 -27.70
CA PHE A 61 2.81 5.38 -27.22
C PHE A 61 3.46 5.56 -25.85
N THR A 62 4.27 6.61 -25.69
CA THR A 62 4.96 6.85 -24.41
C THR A 62 3.99 7.22 -23.30
N GLY A 63 2.87 7.88 -23.60
CA GLY A 63 1.83 8.21 -22.63
C GLY A 63 1.05 7.00 -22.11
N SER A 64 0.78 5.99 -22.95
CA SER A 64 0.17 4.75 -22.48
C SER A 64 1.14 3.94 -21.62
N LEU A 65 2.41 3.87 -22.01
CA LEU A 65 3.47 3.24 -21.21
C LEU A 65 3.65 3.92 -19.84
N THR A 66 3.72 5.26 -19.83
CA THR A 66 3.84 6.06 -18.59
C THR A 66 2.64 5.85 -17.68
N GLY A 67 1.43 5.75 -18.26
CA GLY A 67 0.22 5.38 -17.53
C GLY A 67 0.32 3.99 -16.89
N PHE A 68 0.83 2.99 -17.60
CA PHE A 68 1.02 1.64 -17.04
C PHE A 68 2.04 1.64 -15.89
N LEU A 69 3.14 2.38 -16.03
CA LEU A 69 4.13 2.54 -14.96
C LEU A 69 3.55 3.25 -13.73
N LEU A 70 2.71 4.27 -13.92
CA LEU A 70 1.99 4.92 -12.81
C LEU A 70 1.02 3.97 -12.12
N PHE A 71 0.32 3.12 -12.87
CA PHE A 71 -0.58 2.12 -12.30
C PHE A 71 0.18 1.14 -11.39
N LEU A 72 1.32 0.62 -11.85
CA LEU A 72 2.20 -0.22 -11.04
C LEU A 72 2.71 0.53 -9.80
N THR A 73 3.09 1.81 -9.98
CA THR A 73 3.59 2.65 -8.88
C THR A 73 2.50 2.94 -7.85
N SER A 74 1.22 3.02 -8.25
CA SER A 74 0.08 3.21 -7.35
C SER A 74 -0.03 2.09 -6.31
N TYR A 75 0.35 0.85 -6.66
CA TYR A 75 0.44 -0.26 -5.72
C TYR A 75 1.52 -0.03 -4.65
N GLY A 76 2.68 0.49 -5.05
CA GLY A 76 3.76 0.88 -4.12
C GLY A 76 3.36 2.04 -3.21
N LEU A 77 2.61 3.01 -3.72
CA LEU A 77 2.03 4.10 -2.90
C LEU A 77 1.05 3.57 -1.85
N ARG A 78 0.26 2.53 -2.17
CA ARG A 78 -0.63 1.87 -1.19
C ARG A 78 0.14 1.31 0.00
N ARG A 79 1.34 0.78 -0.24
CA ARG A 79 2.27 0.28 0.79
C ARG A 79 3.14 1.39 1.42
N ARG A 80 2.85 2.66 1.14
CA ARG A 80 3.56 3.85 1.64
C ARG A 80 5.06 3.89 1.30
N TRP A 81 5.48 3.23 0.21
CA TRP A 81 6.89 3.15 -0.16
C TRP A 81 7.45 4.48 -0.68
N ARG A 82 8.56 4.93 -0.10
CA ARG A 82 9.33 6.12 -0.53
C ARG A 82 9.75 6.07 -1.99
N ALA A 83 10.24 4.91 -2.44
CA ALA A 83 10.64 4.73 -3.83
C ALA A 83 9.47 4.97 -4.79
N ALA A 84 8.27 4.49 -4.47
CA ALA A 84 7.08 4.69 -5.29
C ALA A 84 6.65 6.16 -5.33
N TRP A 85 6.82 6.90 -4.23
CA TRP A 85 6.59 8.33 -4.19
C TRP A 85 7.56 9.11 -5.09
N TYR A 86 8.86 8.84 -5.01
CA TYR A 86 9.85 9.45 -5.92
C TYR A 86 9.58 9.13 -7.39
N VAL A 87 9.26 7.87 -7.70
CA VAL A 87 8.90 7.46 -9.07
C VAL A 87 7.65 8.21 -9.55
N SER A 88 6.63 8.35 -8.69
CA SER A 88 5.41 9.11 -9.02
C SER A 88 5.70 10.60 -9.26
N LEU A 89 6.57 11.21 -8.45
CA LEU A 89 7.01 12.60 -8.64
C LEU A 89 7.71 12.83 -9.98
N PHE A 90 8.33 11.79 -10.56
CA PHE A 90 8.92 11.86 -11.88
C PHE A 90 7.90 11.57 -13.00
N LEU A 91 7.05 10.56 -12.83
CA LEU A 91 6.10 10.12 -13.86
C LEU A 91 4.91 11.09 -14.04
N VAL A 92 4.38 11.70 -12.98
CA VAL A 92 3.20 12.59 -13.07
C VAL A 92 3.48 13.85 -13.92
N PRO A 93 4.63 14.56 -13.77
CA PRO A 93 5.00 15.62 -14.69
C PRO A 93 5.16 15.14 -16.14
N THR A 94 5.71 13.93 -16.33
CA THR A 94 5.86 13.33 -17.66
C THR A 94 4.50 13.12 -18.33
N VAL A 95 3.50 12.62 -17.60
CA VAL A 95 2.11 12.51 -18.08
C VAL A 95 1.52 13.87 -18.45
N THR A 96 1.82 14.91 -17.68
CA THR A 96 1.35 16.27 -17.96
C THR A 96 1.90 16.78 -19.30
N ILE A 97 3.21 16.61 -19.53
CA ILE A 97 3.87 17.00 -20.78
C ILE A 97 3.31 16.20 -21.97
N GLN A 98 3.18 14.87 -21.82
CA GLN A 98 2.61 14.00 -22.86
C GLN A 98 1.16 14.34 -23.17
N GLY A 99 0.34 14.63 -22.15
CA GLY A 99 -1.05 15.05 -22.33
C GLY A 99 -1.18 16.32 -23.17
N VAL A 100 -0.32 17.32 -22.93
CA VAL A 100 -0.28 18.54 -23.75
C VAL A 100 0.10 18.22 -25.20
N LEU A 101 1.07 17.33 -25.42
CA LEU A 101 1.53 16.93 -26.76
C LEU A 101 0.51 16.08 -27.54
N GLN A 102 -0.35 15.32 -26.86
CA GLN A 102 -1.33 14.43 -27.50
C GLN A 102 -2.53 15.17 -28.11
N SER A 103 -2.85 16.42 -27.68
CA SER A 103 -3.95 17.25 -28.20
C SER A 103 -5.26 16.46 -28.47
N SER A 104 -5.76 15.76 -27.45
CA SER A 104 -6.94 14.87 -27.53
C SER A 104 -8.08 15.39 -26.64
N VAL A 105 -9.33 14.97 -26.90
CA VAL A 105 -10.48 15.31 -26.03
C VAL A 105 -10.19 14.93 -24.57
N PHE A 106 -9.50 13.80 -24.40
CA PHE A 106 -9.17 13.24 -23.09
C PHE A 106 -7.93 13.86 -22.46
N SER A 107 -7.15 14.68 -23.18
CA SER A 107 -5.92 15.26 -22.64
C SER A 107 -6.19 16.42 -21.67
N THR A 108 -7.25 17.19 -21.87
CA THR A 108 -7.61 18.30 -20.97
C THR A 108 -7.91 17.82 -19.54
N PRO A 109 -8.81 16.83 -19.32
CA PRO A 109 -9.03 16.30 -17.98
C PRO A 109 -7.80 15.58 -17.42
N LEU A 110 -6.97 14.96 -18.28
CA LEU A 110 -5.72 14.32 -17.87
C LEU A 110 -4.72 15.31 -17.28
N VAL A 111 -4.47 16.42 -17.97
CA VAL A 111 -3.53 17.47 -17.56
C VAL A 111 -4.00 18.18 -16.29
N LEU A 112 -5.30 18.47 -16.17
CA LEU A 112 -5.84 19.07 -14.95
C LEU A 112 -5.69 18.13 -13.75
N LEU A 113 -6.03 16.85 -13.93
CA LEU A 113 -5.90 15.87 -12.87
C LEU A 113 -4.43 15.65 -12.47
N SER A 114 -3.52 15.58 -13.43
CA SER A 114 -2.09 15.37 -13.15
C SER A 114 -1.49 16.53 -12.34
N LEU A 115 -1.87 17.78 -12.63
CA LEU A 115 -1.44 18.95 -11.86
C LEU A 115 -1.95 18.88 -10.41
N VAL A 116 -3.22 18.52 -10.21
CA VAL A 116 -3.80 18.38 -8.86
C VAL A 116 -3.08 17.26 -8.08
N VAL A 117 -2.89 16.10 -8.70
CA VAL A 117 -2.20 14.96 -8.10
C VAL A 117 -0.76 15.31 -7.74
N PHE A 118 -0.06 16.03 -8.61
CA PHE A 118 1.33 16.44 -8.36
C PHE A 118 1.46 17.34 -7.12
N VAL A 119 0.57 18.34 -6.98
CA VAL A 119 0.56 19.23 -5.80
C VAL A 119 0.26 18.46 -4.52
N ILE A 120 -0.67 17.51 -4.57
CA ILE A 120 -0.99 16.65 -3.42
C ILE A 120 0.20 15.79 -3.03
N LEU A 121 0.88 15.16 -4.01
CA LEU A 121 2.07 14.33 -3.75
C LEU A 121 3.21 15.14 -3.14
N LEU A 122 3.48 16.35 -3.62
CA LEU A 122 4.50 17.24 -3.04
C LEU A 122 4.16 17.67 -1.60
N SER A 123 2.89 17.87 -1.30
CA SER A 123 2.45 18.32 0.04
C SER A 123 2.50 17.22 1.10
N LYS A 124 2.67 15.95 0.70
CA LYS A 124 2.49 14.76 1.55
C LYS A 124 3.71 13.84 1.57
N GLU A 125 4.91 14.40 1.50
CA GLU A 125 6.17 13.64 1.62
C GLU A 125 6.22 12.76 2.88
N GLY A 126 5.76 13.29 4.02
CA GLY A 126 5.78 12.57 5.31
C GLY A 126 4.86 11.35 5.39
N VAL A 127 3.92 11.18 4.46
CA VAL A 127 3.02 10.01 4.43
C VAL A 127 3.72 8.79 3.84
N PHE A 128 4.64 8.98 2.89
CA PHE A 128 5.35 7.89 2.22
C PHE A 128 6.72 7.75 2.86
N ASP A 129 6.79 7.13 4.04
CA ASP A 129 8.00 7.05 4.87
C ASP A 129 8.65 5.66 4.90
N ARG A 130 7.99 4.63 4.34
CA ARG A 130 8.49 3.26 4.33
C ARG A 130 9.56 3.06 3.27
N ASN A 131 10.67 2.44 3.64
CA ASN A 131 11.71 2.04 2.70
C ASN A 131 11.41 0.67 2.11
N VAL A 132 11.79 0.45 0.84
CA VAL A 132 11.80 -0.90 0.28
C VAL A 132 13.04 -1.61 0.81
N THR A 133 12.85 -2.60 1.67
CA THR A 133 13.93 -3.48 2.13
C THR A 133 14.08 -4.61 1.15
N LEU A 134 15.15 -4.57 0.35
CA LEU A 134 15.54 -5.68 -0.52
C LEU A 134 16.52 -6.58 0.22
N THR A 135 16.41 -7.89 0.03
CA THR A 135 17.41 -8.82 0.55
C THR A 135 18.73 -8.63 -0.18
N ASP A 136 19.85 -8.99 0.45
CA ASP A 136 21.17 -8.96 -0.19
C ASP A 136 21.19 -9.76 -1.49
N THR A 137 20.43 -10.85 -1.55
CA THR A 137 20.26 -11.68 -2.75
C THR A 137 19.50 -10.95 -3.87
N GLN A 138 18.45 -10.18 -3.56
CA GLN A 138 17.73 -9.35 -4.52
C GLN A 138 18.59 -8.21 -5.05
N ILE A 139 19.37 -7.56 -4.18
CA ILE A 139 20.30 -6.49 -4.57
C ILE A 139 21.38 -7.08 -5.50
N ALA A 140 22.00 -8.20 -5.11
CA ALA A 140 23.01 -8.87 -5.91
C ALA A 140 22.46 -9.32 -7.27
N ALA A 141 21.25 -9.88 -7.32
CA ALA A 141 20.61 -10.28 -8.56
C ALA A 141 20.30 -9.08 -9.47
N GLY A 142 19.82 -7.97 -8.90
CA GLY A 142 19.58 -6.72 -9.63
C GLY A 142 20.86 -6.12 -10.20
N LEU A 143 21.93 -6.05 -9.40
CA LEU A 143 23.25 -5.59 -9.86
C LEU A 143 23.83 -6.50 -10.95
N ALA A 144 23.70 -7.81 -10.78
CA ALA A 144 24.11 -8.77 -11.80
C ALA A 144 23.34 -8.54 -13.11
N LEU A 145 22.01 -8.32 -13.05
CA LEU A 145 21.17 -8.09 -14.21
C LEU A 145 21.58 -6.81 -14.95
N VAL A 146 21.81 -5.72 -14.23
CA VAL A 146 22.33 -4.47 -14.81
C VAL A 146 23.72 -4.69 -15.42
N GLY A 147 24.60 -5.42 -14.74
CA GLY A 147 25.93 -5.76 -15.23
C GLY A 147 25.89 -6.60 -16.51
N ALA A 148 25.06 -7.63 -16.56
CA ALA A 148 24.86 -8.48 -17.74
C ALA A 148 24.28 -7.68 -18.92
N GLN A 149 23.28 -6.82 -18.65
CA GLN A 149 22.69 -5.94 -19.63
C GLN A 149 23.72 -4.95 -20.20
N ALA A 150 24.54 -4.35 -19.34
CA ALA A 150 25.62 -3.45 -19.77
C ALA A 150 26.69 -4.19 -20.56
N TYR A 151 27.12 -5.37 -20.10
CA TYR A 151 28.10 -6.22 -20.79
C TYR A 151 27.65 -6.58 -22.21
N GLY A 152 26.41 -7.07 -22.36
CA GLY A 152 25.84 -7.42 -23.66
C GLY A 152 25.63 -6.21 -24.56
N THR A 153 25.11 -5.10 -24.02
CA THR A 153 24.83 -3.89 -24.80
C THR A 153 26.12 -3.25 -25.30
N ILE A 154 27.09 -3.02 -24.41
CA ILE A 154 28.35 -2.34 -24.74
C ILE A 154 29.17 -3.18 -25.71
N GLY A 155 29.31 -4.49 -25.45
CA GLY A 155 30.12 -5.34 -26.31
C GLY A 155 29.47 -5.61 -27.67
N THR A 156 28.15 -5.83 -27.73
CA THR A 156 27.42 -5.96 -29.02
C THR A 156 27.52 -4.67 -29.83
N TYR A 157 27.36 -3.50 -29.20
CA TYR A 157 27.50 -2.23 -29.90
C TYR A 157 28.94 -1.96 -30.37
N SER A 158 29.93 -2.35 -29.57
CA SER A 158 31.35 -2.27 -29.94
C SER A 158 31.65 -3.15 -31.17
N LEU A 159 31.06 -4.35 -31.21
CA LEU A 159 31.19 -5.32 -32.30
C LEU A 159 30.13 -5.16 -33.40
N ARG A 160 29.41 -4.04 -33.46
CA ARG A 160 28.27 -3.86 -34.39
C ARG A 160 28.58 -4.16 -35.86
N ASN A 161 29.82 -3.88 -36.31
CA ASN A 161 30.26 -4.16 -37.67
C ASN A 161 30.34 -5.67 -38.00
N GLU A 162 30.39 -6.51 -36.97
CA GLU A 162 30.42 -7.96 -37.05
C GLU A 162 29.06 -8.59 -36.70
N PHE A 163 28.02 -7.77 -36.55
CA PHE A 163 26.64 -8.17 -36.29
C PHE A 163 25.71 -7.68 -37.41
N ARG A 164 24.62 -8.43 -37.63
CA ARG A 164 23.49 -8.01 -38.46
C ARG A 164 22.42 -7.43 -37.56
N GLY A 165 21.76 -6.34 -37.99
CA GLY A 165 20.64 -5.73 -37.29
C GLY A 165 21.02 -4.85 -36.10
N ILE A 166 22.29 -4.42 -36.00
CA ILE A 166 22.77 -3.53 -34.92
C ILE A 166 23.38 -2.28 -35.53
N ASP A 167 22.66 -1.16 -35.51
CA ASP A 167 23.17 0.15 -35.97
C ASP A 167 23.35 1.12 -34.81
N THR A 168 22.47 1.04 -33.82
CA THR A 168 22.38 1.95 -32.68
C THR A 168 22.66 1.25 -31.35
N LEU A 169 22.91 2.03 -30.31
CA LEU A 169 23.03 1.51 -28.94
C LEU A 169 21.72 0.85 -28.48
N LEU A 170 20.58 1.36 -28.97
CA LEU A 170 19.26 0.82 -28.66
C LEU A 170 19.09 -0.59 -29.26
N ASP A 171 19.59 -0.83 -30.47
CA ASP A 171 19.55 -2.17 -31.11
C ASP A 171 20.39 -3.18 -30.33
N ALA A 172 21.57 -2.77 -29.84
CA ALA A 172 22.42 -3.61 -28.99
C ALA A 172 21.79 -3.89 -27.62
N PHE A 173 21.10 -2.91 -27.05
CA PHE A 173 20.36 -3.07 -25.80
C PHE A 173 19.18 -4.05 -25.99
N TYR A 174 18.45 -3.88 -27.09
CA TYR A 174 17.36 -4.75 -27.51
C TYR A 174 17.84 -6.20 -27.70
N PHE A 175 18.91 -6.42 -28.47
CA PHE A 175 19.51 -7.75 -28.66
C PHE A 175 19.83 -8.44 -27.34
N THR A 176 20.40 -7.69 -26.39
CA THR A 176 20.79 -8.23 -25.07
C THR A 176 19.57 -8.64 -24.24
N ILE A 177 18.50 -7.82 -24.23
CA ILE A 177 17.25 -8.16 -23.54
C ILE A 177 16.59 -9.38 -24.18
N VAL A 178 16.47 -9.42 -25.51
CA VAL A 178 15.83 -10.51 -26.26
C VAL A 178 16.59 -11.82 -26.06
N THR A 179 17.93 -11.76 -26.00
CA THR A 179 18.78 -12.91 -25.72
C THR A 179 18.63 -13.37 -24.27
N GLY A 180 18.76 -12.45 -23.30
CA GLY A 180 18.67 -12.77 -21.86
C GLY A 180 17.30 -13.28 -21.42
N SER A 181 16.23 -12.76 -22.03
CA SER A 181 14.84 -13.22 -21.81
C SER A 181 14.52 -14.54 -22.53
N THR A 182 15.47 -15.12 -23.28
CA THR A 182 15.31 -16.36 -24.05
C THR A 182 14.25 -16.32 -25.16
N VAL A 183 13.83 -15.12 -25.59
CA VAL A 183 12.85 -14.96 -26.69
C VAL A 183 13.51 -15.24 -28.03
N GLY A 184 14.66 -14.62 -28.31
CA GLY A 184 15.47 -14.91 -29.49
C GLY A 184 14.78 -14.70 -30.84
N TYR A 185 14.23 -13.51 -31.11
CA TYR A 185 13.54 -13.21 -32.38
C TYR A 185 14.38 -13.48 -33.64
N GLY A 186 15.71 -13.43 -33.54
CA GLY A 186 16.63 -13.77 -34.63
C GLY A 186 16.84 -12.64 -35.66
N ASP A 187 16.32 -11.46 -35.37
CA ASP A 187 16.48 -10.21 -36.14
C ASP A 187 17.87 -9.57 -35.98
N ALA A 188 18.54 -9.80 -34.84
CA ALA A 188 19.93 -9.43 -34.61
C ALA A 188 20.82 -10.66 -34.33
N THR A 189 21.89 -10.84 -35.11
CA THR A 189 22.77 -12.03 -35.03
C THR A 189 24.22 -11.70 -35.41
N PRO A 190 25.23 -12.40 -34.87
CA PRO A 190 26.61 -12.27 -35.35
C PRO A 190 26.74 -12.76 -36.79
N ILE A 191 27.59 -12.12 -37.58
CA ILE A 191 27.85 -12.50 -38.97
C ILE A 191 28.54 -13.89 -38.99
N PRO A 192 28.13 -14.84 -39.84
CA PRO A 192 28.66 -16.21 -39.82
C PRO A 192 30.18 -16.33 -39.98
N GLU A 193 30.79 -15.35 -40.64
CA GLU A 193 32.22 -15.32 -40.95
C GLU A 193 33.08 -14.84 -39.77
N SER A 194 32.49 -14.16 -38.77
CA SER A 194 33.23 -13.74 -37.57
C SER A 194 33.16 -14.79 -36.47
N GLY A 195 34.27 -15.52 -36.29
CA GLY A 195 34.44 -16.44 -35.17
C GLY A 195 34.43 -15.74 -33.81
N PHE A 196 34.99 -14.53 -33.72
CA PHE A 196 35.08 -13.79 -32.46
C PHE A 196 33.71 -13.26 -32.02
N ALA A 197 32.94 -12.63 -32.92
CA ALA A 197 31.60 -12.14 -32.62
C ALA A 197 30.67 -13.30 -32.21
N ARG A 198 30.84 -14.49 -32.79
CA ARG A 198 30.09 -15.69 -32.41
C ARG A 198 30.44 -16.17 -30.99
N LEU A 199 31.73 -16.22 -30.64
CA LEU A 199 32.15 -16.58 -29.28
C LEU A 199 31.67 -15.56 -28.24
N TYR A 200 31.69 -14.28 -28.58
CA TYR A 200 31.14 -13.22 -27.75
C TYR A 200 29.61 -13.34 -27.61
N ALA A 201 28.87 -13.59 -28.71
CA ALA A 201 27.43 -13.81 -28.62
C ALA A 201 27.08 -15.02 -27.73
N LEU A 202 27.88 -16.09 -27.78
CA LEU A 202 27.74 -17.24 -26.89
C LEU A 202 27.99 -16.87 -25.41
N SER A 203 28.98 -16.02 -25.10
CA SER A 203 29.19 -15.56 -23.72
C SER A 203 28.05 -14.66 -23.25
N VAL A 204 27.54 -13.76 -24.09
CA VAL A 204 26.35 -12.94 -23.79
C VAL A 204 25.14 -13.81 -23.54
N LEU A 205 24.95 -14.86 -24.34
CA LEU A 205 23.86 -15.82 -24.14
C LEU A 205 23.94 -16.47 -22.76
N ILE A 206 25.10 -17.02 -22.37
CA ILE A 206 25.25 -17.70 -21.08
C ILE A 206 25.07 -16.71 -19.92
N VAL A 207 25.78 -15.58 -19.95
CA VAL A 207 25.76 -14.59 -18.86
C VAL A 207 24.36 -13.98 -18.72
N SER A 208 23.79 -13.48 -19.80
CA SER A 208 22.49 -12.79 -19.75
C SER A 208 21.37 -13.75 -19.37
N THR A 209 21.34 -14.96 -19.95
CA THR A 209 20.29 -15.95 -19.65
C THR A 209 20.36 -16.41 -18.19
N ALA A 210 21.56 -16.75 -17.69
CA ALA A 210 21.73 -17.19 -16.31
C ALA A 210 21.33 -16.09 -15.32
N THR A 211 21.76 -14.86 -15.57
CA THR A 211 21.43 -13.72 -14.72
C THR A 211 19.94 -13.38 -14.76
N PHE A 212 19.29 -13.44 -15.93
CA PHE A 212 17.86 -13.20 -16.05
C PHE A 212 17.05 -14.25 -15.29
N ALA A 213 17.45 -15.53 -15.36
CA ALA A 213 16.83 -16.61 -14.60
C ALA A 213 16.97 -16.43 -13.08
N VAL A 214 18.17 -16.07 -12.61
CA VAL A 214 18.42 -15.79 -11.17
C VAL A 214 17.63 -14.56 -10.71
N ALA A 215 17.60 -13.49 -11.48
CA ALA A 215 16.82 -12.30 -11.16
C ALA A 215 15.32 -12.62 -11.09
N LEU A 216 14.79 -13.39 -12.03
CA LEU A 216 13.39 -13.79 -12.03
C LEU A 216 13.06 -14.66 -10.80
N GLY A 217 13.89 -15.64 -10.47
CA GLY A 217 13.71 -16.48 -9.29
C GLY A 217 13.75 -15.67 -7.98
N THR A 218 14.78 -14.86 -7.79
CA THR A 218 14.94 -14.05 -6.56
C THR A 218 13.84 -13.00 -6.35
N LEU A 219 13.24 -12.49 -7.43
CA LEU A 219 12.15 -11.53 -7.37
C LEU A 219 10.77 -12.19 -7.23
N LEU A 220 10.54 -13.33 -7.89
CA LEU A 220 9.22 -13.99 -7.89
C LEU A 220 9.04 -14.99 -6.75
N THR A 221 10.08 -15.73 -6.35
CA THR A 221 9.97 -16.78 -5.34
C THR A 221 9.34 -16.29 -4.03
N PRO A 222 9.76 -15.16 -3.42
CA PRO A 222 9.12 -14.67 -2.19
C PRO A 222 7.63 -14.36 -2.37
N ALA A 223 7.24 -13.83 -3.54
CA ALA A 223 5.85 -13.52 -3.83
C ALA A 223 4.98 -14.77 -4.03
N ILE A 224 5.58 -15.87 -4.52
CA ILE A 224 4.91 -17.16 -4.71
C ILE A 224 4.86 -17.91 -3.37
N GLU A 225 5.96 -17.97 -2.62
CA GLU A 225 6.04 -18.62 -1.32
C GLU A 225 5.02 -18.04 -0.34
N ASN A 226 4.92 -16.70 -0.24
CA ASN A 226 3.94 -16.08 0.64
C ASN A 226 2.51 -16.53 0.31
N ARG A 227 2.12 -16.51 -0.97
CA ARG A 227 0.79 -16.95 -1.41
C ARG A 227 0.54 -18.43 -1.20
N PHE A 228 1.58 -19.26 -1.35
CA PHE A 228 1.46 -20.70 -1.18
C PHE A 228 1.30 -21.07 0.30
N THR A 229 2.03 -20.41 1.18
CA THR A 229 1.90 -20.57 2.64
C THR A 229 0.56 -20.02 3.15
N GLU A 230 0.11 -18.86 2.64
CA GLU A 230 -1.23 -18.29 2.91
C GLU A 230 -2.35 -19.26 2.48
N ALA A 231 -2.28 -19.81 1.26
CA ALA A 231 -3.30 -20.71 0.72
C ALA A 231 -3.36 -22.08 1.43
N LEU A 232 -2.25 -22.52 2.03
CA LEU A 232 -2.18 -23.74 2.82
C LEU A 232 -2.55 -23.54 4.29
N GLY A 233 -2.85 -22.30 4.72
CA GLY A 233 -3.19 -21.99 6.11
C GLY A 233 -2.07 -22.35 7.09
N MET A 234 -0.83 -22.39 6.63
CA MET A 234 0.34 -22.82 7.44
C MET A 234 0.95 -21.68 8.26
N THR A 235 0.31 -20.52 8.28
CA THR A 235 0.66 -19.39 9.12
C THR A 235 -0.55 -19.06 9.99
N ASP A 236 -0.34 -18.84 11.28
CA ASP A 236 -1.39 -18.35 12.20
C ASP A 236 -2.03 -17.04 11.69
N ASP A 237 -1.34 -16.32 10.80
CA ASP A 237 -1.75 -15.02 10.27
C ASP A 237 -2.68 -15.07 9.03
N ALA A 238 -2.92 -16.24 8.42
CA ALA A 238 -3.71 -16.32 7.17
C ALA A 238 -5.18 -15.92 7.33
N GLU A 239 -5.76 -16.17 8.52
CA GLU A 239 -7.09 -15.68 8.88
C GLU A 239 -7.10 -14.17 9.13
N LEU A 240 -5.98 -13.62 9.61
CA LEU A 240 -5.83 -12.19 9.88
C LEU A 240 -5.87 -11.36 8.59
N ASP A 241 -5.33 -11.87 7.49
CA ASP A 241 -5.27 -11.14 6.22
C ASP A 241 -6.64 -10.85 5.58
N GLN A 242 -7.65 -11.63 5.97
CA GLN A 242 -9.05 -11.46 5.55
C GLN A 242 -9.82 -10.48 6.43
N LEU A 243 -9.22 -10.00 7.53
CA LEU A 243 -9.87 -9.08 8.45
C LEU A 243 -10.13 -7.72 7.80
N SER A 244 -11.39 -7.30 7.90
CA SER A 244 -11.84 -5.97 7.52
C SER A 244 -13.02 -5.57 8.39
N ASP A 245 -13.10 -4.29 8.73
CA ASP A 245 -14.17 -3.72 9.56
C ASP A 245 -14.31 -4.37 10.96
N HIS A 246 -13.18 -4.89 11.47
CA HIS A 246 -13.04 -5.53 12.78
C HIS A 246 -12.61 -4.53 13.87
N ILE A 247 -12.74 -4.92 15.14
CA ILE A 247 -12.25 -4.16 16.29
C ILE A 247 -11.00 -4.85 16.84
N ILE A 248 -9.95 -4.07 17.05
CA ILE A 248 -8.72 -4.56 17.70
C ILE A 248 -8.81 -4.26 19.20
N VAL A 249 -8.63 -5.25 20.06
CA VAL A 249 -8.50 -5.09 21.51
C VAL A 249 -7.04 -5.34 21.89
N ALA A 250 -6.37 -4.29 22.36
CA ALA A 250 -4.96 -4.35 22.72
C ALA A 250 -4.80 -4.80 24.18
N GLY A 251 -4.58 -6.09 24.38
CA GLY A 251 -4.46 -6.72 25.68
C GLY A 251 -5.58 -7.72 25.96
N ASN A 252 -5.25 -8.69 26.81
CA ASN A 252 -6.21 -9.62 27.38
C ASN A 252 -5.94 -9.71 28.89
N ASP A 253 -6.74 -9.01 29.67
CA ASP A 253 -6.65 -8.81 31.11
C ASP A 253 -8.04 -8.68 31.73
N GLN A 254 -8.11 -8.36 33.03
CA GLN A 254 -9.37 -8.28 33.76
C GLN A 254 -10.28 -7.14 33.27
N LEU A 255 -9.71 -6.06 32.73
CA LEU A 255 -10.48 -4.92 32.23
C LEU A 255 -10.97 -5.15 30.79
N THR A 256 -10.17 -5.82 29.97
CA THR A 256 -10.49 -6.13 28.58
C THR A 256 -11.40 -7.36 28.43
N ALA A 257 -11.36 -8.35 29.32
CA ALA A 257 -12.21 -9.54 29.22
C ALA A 257 -13.72 -9.21 29.15
N PRO A 258 -14.31 -8.38 30.02
CA PRO A 258 -15.71 -7.98 29.89
C PRO A 258 -15.99 -7.17 28.61
N ILE A 259 -14.99 -6.42 28.11
CA ILE A 259 -15.13 -5.66 26.86
C ILE A 259 -15.22 -6.63 25.69
N ILE A 260 -14.34 -7.63 25.64
CA ILE A 260 -14.33 -8.68 24.63
C ILE A 260 -15.68 -9.42 24.65
N ASP A 261 -16.17 -9.87 25.81
CA ASP A 261 -17.46 -10.56 25.95
C ASP A 261 -18.65 -9.75 25.45
N ASN A 262 -18.63 -8.42 25.64
CA ASN A 262 -19.72 -7.56 25.16
C ASN A 262 -19.61 -7.25 23.67
N LEU A 263 -18.40 -7.15 23.12
CA LEU A 263 -18.19 -6.90 21.69
C LEU A 263 -18.44 -8.15 20.84
N GLN A 264 -18.16 -9.35 21.39
CA GLN A 264 -18.24 -10.64 20.69
C GLN A 264 -19.61 -10.89 20.04
N ARG A 265 -20.66 -10.26 20.57
CA ARG A 265 -22.04 -10.48 20.12
C ARG A 265 -22.39 -9.81 18.79
N ASP A 266 -21.62 -8.81 18.37
CA ASP A 266 -22.02 -7.92 17.28
C ASP A 266 -20.91 -7.67 16.22
N CYS A 267 -19.65 -7.95 16.52
CA CYS A 267 -18.52 -7.59 15.68
C CYS A 267 -17.43 -8.67 15.65
N SER A 268 -16.69 -8.76 14.54
CA SER A 268 -15.43 -9.50 14.47
C SER A 268 -14.36 -8.81 15.32
N ILE A 269 -13.66 -9.56 16.16
CA ILE A 269 -12.67 -9.05 17.11
C ILE A 269 -11.32 -9.71 16.85
N LEU A 270 -10.27 -8.90 16.96
CA LEU A 270 -8.90 -9.36 17.07
C LEU A 270 -8.31 -8.91 18.41
N VAL A 271 -7.87 -9.86 19.22
CA VAL A 271 -7.22 -9.59 20.51
C VAL A 271 -5.71 -9.70 20.34
N ILE A 272 -4.95 -8.69 20.78
CA ILE A 272 -3.49 -8.72 20.80
C ILE A 272 -3.03 -9.11 22.20
N SER A 273 -2.31 -10.22 22.33
CA SER A 273 -1.77 -10.71 23.60
C SER A 273 -0.24 -10.84 23.57
N ASP A 274 0.42 -10.48 24.67
CA ASP A 274 1.88 -10.57 24.85
C ASP A 274 2.28 -11.85 25.62
N THR A 275 1.33 -12.77 25.84
CA THR A 275 1.55 -14.00 26.60
C THR A 275 1.39 -15.23 25.71
N ASP A 276 2.36 -16.14 25.77
CA ASP A 276 2.37 -17.44 25.06
C ASP A 276 1.28 -18.44 25.53
N ALA A 277 0.40 -18.05 26.44
CA ALA A 277 -0.70 -18.88 26.88
C ALA A 277 -1.90 -18.62 25.97
N PRO A 278 -2.21 -19.50 24.99
CA PRO A 278 -3.43 -19.37 24.21
C PRO A 278 -4.60 -19.48 25.17
N GLN A 279 -5.35 -18.40 25.34
CA GLN A 279 -6.64 -18.50 25.99
C GLN A 279 -7.62 -18.88 24.90
N SER A 280 -8.14 -20.11 24.94
CA SER A 280 -9.18 -20.52 24.00
C SER A 280 -10.41 -19.65 24.21
N PHE A 281 -10.53 -18.59 23.42
CA PHE A 281 -11.82 -18.00 23.10
C PHE A 281 -12.66 -19.13 22.50
N THR A 282 -13.77 -19.43 23.15
CA THR A 282 -14.58 -20.62 22.83
C THR A 282 -15.48 -20.39 21.61
N GLU A 283 -15.55 -19.14 21.12
CA GLU A 283 -16.40 -18.70 20.02
C GLU A 283 -15.60 -18.36 18.75
N SER A 284 -16.22 -18.55 17.59
CA SER A 284 -15.62 -18.47 16.26
C SER A 284 -15.22 -17.06 15.80
N ASP A 285 -15.68 -16.02 16.50
CA ASP A 285 -15.64 -14.64 15.99
C ASP A 285 -14.54 -13.80 16.65
N VAL A 286 -13.72 -14.41 17.52
CA VAL A 286 -12.54 -13.80 18.13
C VAL A 286 -11.28 -14.50 17.67
N LEU A 287 -10.43 -13.74 17.00
CA LEU A 287 -9.08 -14.14 16.66
C LEU A 287 -8.11 -13.60 17.70
N GLU A 288 -7.05 -14.36 17.98
CA GLU A 288 -5.96 -13.95 18.87
C GLU A 288 -4.68 -13.79 18.05
N LEU A 289 -4.02 -12.65 18.20
CA LEU A 289 -2.72 -12.37 17.61
C LEU A 289 -1.69 -12.21 18.73
N HIS A 290 -0.70 -13.10 18.74
CA HIS A 290 0.43 -12.98 19.64
C HIS A 290 1.44 -11.94 19.14
N GLY A 291 1.74 -10.97 20.00
CA GLY A 291 2.74 -9.93 19.75
C GLY A 291 2.65 -8.75 20.71
N SER A 292 3.73 -7.97 20.77
CA SER A 292 3.79 -6.80 21.64
C SER A 292 2.82 -5.71 21.17
N ARG A 293 2.05 -5.17 22.11
CA ARG A 293 1.10 -4.05 21.91
C ARG A 293 1.78 -2.72 21.61
N THR A 294 3.10 -2.62 21.81
CA THR A 294 3.85 -1.39 21.53
C THR A 294 4.55 -1.43 20.17
N SER A 295 4.48 -2.55 19.44
CA SER A 295 5.15 -2.76 18.16
C SER A 295 4.27 -2.39 16.96
N ASN A 296 4.84 -1.62 16.03
CA ASN A 296 4.20 -1.33 14.74
C ASN A 296 3.96 -2.60 13.92
N GLU A 297 4.85 -3.60 14.03
CA GLU A 297 4.75 -4.85 13.27
C GLU A 297 3.52 -5.66 13.69
N THR A 298 3.23 -5.70 14.99
CA THR A 298 2.02 -6.36 15.52
C THR A 298 0.76 -5.71 14.96
N PHE A 299 0.67 -4.38 14.94
CA PHE A 299 -0.50 -3.69 14.39
C PHE A 299 -0.61 -3.78 12.86
N GLU A 300 0.51 -3.98 12.16
CA GLU A 300 0.48 -4.30 10.73
C GLU A 300 -0.09 -5.69 10.46
N ARG A 301 0.35 -6.71 11.21
CA ARG A 301 -0.23 -8.06 11.20
C ARG A 301 -1.70 -8.04 11.61
N ALA A 302 -2.07 -7.18 12.56
CA ALA A 302 -3.44 -6.98 13.03
C ALA A 302 -4.36 -6.25 12.04
N ARG A 303 -3.85 -5.85 10.86
CA ARG A 303 -4.60 -5.12 9.84
C ARG A 303 -5.23 -3.82 10.35
N LEU A 304 -4.44 -3.03 11.09
CA LEU A 304 -4.88 -1.73 11.62
C LEU A 304 -5.47 -0.81 10.53
N ASP A 305 -4.99 -0.89 9.28
CA ASP A 305 -5.45 -0.07 8.16
C ASP A 305 -6.88 -0.39 7.68
N THR A 306 -7.42 -1.57 8.02
CA THR A 306 -8.80 -1.99 7.72
C THR A 306 -9.69 -2.10 8.95
N ALA A 307 -9.13 -1.89 10.15
CA ALA A 307 -9.86 -1.92 11.41
C ALA A 307 -10.82 -0.73 11.54
N ARG A 308 -11.91 -0.96 12.27
CA ARG A 308 -12.91 0.07 12.59
C ARG A 308 -12.48 0.94 13.76
N ALA A 309 -11.91 0.32 14.79
CA ALA A 309 -11.49 0.96 16.02
C ALA A 309 -10.44 0.12 16.75
N VAL A 310 -9.70 0.76 17.65
CA VAL A 310 -8.80 0.11 18.60
C VAL A 310 -9.25 0.41 20.01
N VAL A 311 -9.41 -0.63 20.83
CA VAL A 311 -9.67 -0.53 22.27
C VAL A 311 -8.38 -0.80 23.03
N ILE A 312 -8.01 0.12 23.92
CA ILE A 312 -6.82 0.04 24.77
C ILE A 312 -7.30 0.23 26.20
N ALA A 313 -7.35 -0.82 26.99
CA ALA A 313 -8.01 -0.75 28.29
C ALA A 313 -7.36 -1.69 29.30
N THR A 314 -6.06 -1.57 29.48
CA THR A 314 -5.29 -2.45 30.36
C THR A 314 -5.07 -1.83 31.73
N GLU A 315 -4.50 -2.61 32.65
CA GLU A 315 -4.17 -2.12 33.99
C GLU A 315 -2.93 -1.21 34.02
N ASP A 316 -2.13 -1.15 32.94
CA ASP A 316 -0.92 -0.33 32.83
C ASP A 316 -1.13 0.85 31.88
N ASP A 317 -1.54 2.01 32.43
CA ASP A 317 -1.72 3.24 31.68
C ASP A 317 -0.46 3.67 30.90
N ALA A 318 0.75 3.35 31.38
CA ALA A 318 1.97 3.76 30.70
C ALA A 318 2.16 2.97 29.40
N GLU A 319 1.91 1.66 29.45
CA GLU A 319 1.91 0.80 28.26
C GLU A 319 0.74 1.14 27.31
N ASP A 320 -0.43 1.45 27.86
CA ASP A 320 -1.60 1.85 27.08
C ASP A 320 -1.39 3.18 26.34
N ILE A 321 -0.77 4.16 27.00
CA ILE A 321 -0.36 5.42 26.36
C ILE A 321 0.65 5.14 25.25
N MET A 322 1.63 4.25 25.48
CA MET A 322 2.59 3.87 24.44
C MET A 322 1.90 3.19 23.25
N THR A 323 0.98 2.27 23.52
CA THR A 323 0.14 1.59 22.52
C THR A 323 -0.65 2.62 21.70
N ALA A 324 -1.27 3.60 22.35
CA ALA A 324 -2.00 4.67 21.67
C ALA A 324 -1.09 5.52 20.77
N ILE A 325 0.16 5.80 21.19
CA ILE A 325 1.16 6.48 20.35
C ILE A 325 1.52 5.62 19.14
N THR A 326 1.78 4.31 19.33
CA THR A 326 2.10 3.37 18.25
C THR A 326 0.97 3.32 17.22
N VAL A 327 -0.26 3.12 17.68
CA VAL A 327 -1.47 3.11 16.83
C VAL A 327 -1.62 4.42 16.07
N ARG A 328 -1.56 5.57 16.77
CA ARG A 328 -1.78 6.88 16.15
C ARG A 328 -0.69 7.23 15.14
N LYS A 329 0.56 6.83 15.37
CA LYS A 329 1.65 7.00 14.39
C LYS A 329 1.45 6.20 13.12
N GLN A 330 0.81 5.03 13.23
CA GLN A 330 0.59 4.13 12.10
C GLN A 330 -0.67 4.53 11.30
N ASP A 331 -1.73 4.92 12.01
CA ASP A 331 -2.97 5.43 11.44
C ASP A 331 -3.46 6.70 12.18
N ASP A 332 -3.39 7.84 11.49
CA ASP A 332 -3.78 9.15 12.02
C ASP A 332 -5.30 9.30 12.20
N ASP A 333 -6.12 8.46 11.55
CA ASP A 333 -7.57 8.61 11.47
C ASP A 333 -8.33 7.53 12.28
N ILE A 334 -7.68 6.43 12.67
CA ILE A 334 -8.34 5.33 13.41
C ILE A 334 -8.97 5.81 14.72
N TRP A 335 -10.14 5.26 15.05
CA TRP A 335 -10.85 5.59 16.28
C TRP A 335 -10.27 4.80 17.47
N ILE A 336 -9.65 5.50 18.43
CA ILE A 336 -9.03 4.91 19.61
C ILE A 336 -9.95 5.15 20.82
N VAL A 337 -10.36 4.05 21.46
CA VAL A 337 -11.09 4.06 22.74
C VAL A 337 -10.14 3.59 23.83
N ALA A 338 -9.81 4.48 24.77
CA ALA A 338 -8.91 4.18 25.87
C ALA A 338 -9.64 4.10 27.21
N ALA A 339 -9.27 3.16 28.07
CA ALA A 339 -9.60 3.22 29.50
C ALA A 339 -8.43 3.82 30.26
N ALA A 340 -8.69 4.83 31.10
CA ALA A 340 -7.70 5.40 32.00
C ALA A 340 -7.90 4.81 33.40
N THR A 341 -6.96 3.97 33.83
CA THR A 341 -6.96 3.35 35.16
C THR A 341 -6.68 4.40 36.24
N ASN A 342 -5.74 5.33 35.98
CA ASN A 342 -5.48 6.49 36.82
C ASN A 342 -6.01 7.78 36.19
N ASN A 343 -6.79 8.53 36.98
CA ASN A 343 -7.41 9.79 36.51
C ASN A 343 -6.40 10.85 36.07
N GLU A 344 -5.19 10.83 36.64
CA GLU A 344 -4.11 11.75 36.27
C GLU A 344 -3.60 11.54 34.84
N ASN A 345 -3.84 10.36 34.27
CA ASN A 345 -3.39 9.99 32.92
C ASN A 345 -4.41 10.33 31.83
N ILE A 346 -5.63 10.79 32.18
CA ILE A 346 -6.67 11.16 31.20
C ILE A 346 -6.14 12.20 30.19
N GLU A 347 -5.47 13.25 30.68
CA GLU A 347 -4.90 14.28 29.80
C GLU A 347 -3.77 13.74 28.92
N LYS A 348 -3.01 12.74 29.39
CA LYS A 348 -1.94 12.10 28.61
C LYS A 348 -2.53 11.28 27.46
N PHE A 349 -3.58 10.50 27.71
CA PHE A 349 -4.32 9.79 26.65
C PHE A 349 -4.88 10.76 25.60
N ARG A 350 -5.45 11.89 26.04
CA ARG A 350 -5.96 12.92 25.14
C ARG A 350 -4.85 13.53 24.30
N PHE A 351 -3.69 13.78 24.90
CA PHE A 351 -2.53 14.35 24.22
C PHE A 351 -1.97 13.43 23.13
N VAL A 352 -1.96 12.10 23.35
CA VAL A 352 -1.47 11.14 22.35
C VAL A 352 -2.50 10.77 21.27
N GLY A 353 -3.70 11.38 21.34
CA GLY A 353 -4.70 11.29 20.28
C GLY A 353 -5.76 10.21 20.50
N ALA A 354 -6.01 9.74 21.73
CA ALA A 354 -7.18 8.91 22.00
C ALA A 354 -8.48 9.70 21.75
N ASN A 355 -9.43 9.11 21.03
CA ASN A 355 -10.68 9.78 20.65
C ASN A 355 -11.69 9.79 21.80
N THR A 356 -11.85 8.64 22.45
CA THR A 356 -12.70 8.45 23.61
C THR A 356 -11.85 7.94 24.76
N ILE A 357 -12.01 8.54 25.94
CA ILE A 357 -11.29 8.16 27.15
C ILE A 357 -12.32 7.98 28.25
N ILE A 358 -12.35 6.79 28.85
CA ILE A 358 -13.26 6.45 29.95
C ILE A 358 -12.39 6.14 31.16
N SER A 359 -12.72 6.71 32.33
CA SER A 359 -12.13 6.25 33.60
C SER A 359 -13.14 5.34 34.30
N PRO A 360 -12.92 4.01 34.30
CA PRO A 360 -13.83 3.08 34.96
C PRO A 360 -14.00 3.39 36.45
N ALA A 361 -12.92 3.83 37.12
CA ALA A 361 -12.95 4.19 38.53
C ALA A 361 -13.82 5.42 38.83
N LEU A 362 -13.78 6.47 37.98
CA LEU A 362 -14.63 7.65 38.16
C LEU A 362 -16.10 7.33 37.89
N VAL A 363 -16.38 6.63 36.78
CA VAL A 363 -17.75 6.28 36.40
C VAL A 363 -18.34 5.32 37.42
N GLY A 364 -17.61 4.27 37.80
CA GLY A 364 -18.03 3.33 38.84
C GLY A 364 -18.21 4.01 40.19
N GLY A 365 -17.32 4.94 40.56
CA GLY A 365 -17.42 5.72 41.79
C GLY A 365 -18.71 6.55 41.86
N GLU A 366 -19.08 7.23 40.76
CA GLU A 366 -20.32 8.00 40.68
C GLU A 366 -21.55 7.10 40.78
N LEU A 367 -21.56 5.96 40.09
CA LEU A 367 -22.64 4.97 40.14
C LEU A 367 -22.81 4.38 41.55
N LEU A 368 -21.71 4.11 42.26
CA LEU A 368 -21.74 3.62 43.64
C LEU A 368 -22.29 4.70 44.60
N ALA A 369 -21.84 5.94 44.45
CA ALA A 369 -22.31 7.06 45.27
C ALA A 369 -23.81 7.31 45.06
N GLU A 370 -24.28 7.25 43.82
CA GLU A 370 -25.69 7.41 43.49
C GLU A 370 -26.52 6.25 44.02
N SER A 371 -26.07 5.01 43.81
CA SER A 371 -26.75 3.80 44.34
C SER A 371 -26.88 3.83 45.87
N ALA A 372 -25.88 4.37 46.57
CA ALA A 372 -25.94 4.55 48.02
C ALA A 372 -26.93 5.64 48.46
N ARG A 373 -27.11 6.70 47.65
CA ARG A 373 -28.07 7.79 47.91
C ARG A 373 -29.51 7.38 47.63
N THR A 374 -29.73 6.71 46.50
CA THR A 374 -31.06 6.32 46.01
C THR A 374 -31.53 4.98 46.58
N GLN A 375 -30.62 4.15 47.09
CA GLN A 375 -30.87 2.76 47.47
C GLN A 375 -31.41 1.91 46.30
N GLN A 376 -30.98 2.25 45.08
CA GLN A 376 -31.34 1.57 43.83
C GLN A 376 -30.08 1.03 43.14
N ASP A 377 -30.25 0.00 42.32
CA ASP A 377 -29.17 -0.56 41.51
C ASP A 377 -28.96 0.24 40.23
N THR A 378 -28.35 1.41 40.39
CA THR A 378 -28.15 2.40 39.31
C THR A 378 -27.28 1.82 38.19
N ALA A 379 -26.29 0.99 38.52
CA ALA A 379 -25.41 0.38 37.53
C ALA A 379 -26.17 -0.55 36.59
N THR A 380 -27.04 -1.41 37.14
CA THR A 380 -27.86 -2.32 36.33
C THR A 380 -28.83 -1.56 35.44
N GLU A 381 -29.44 -0.47 35.92
CA GLU A 381 -30.33 0.37 35.10
C GLU A 381 -29.62 0.98 33.89
N VAL A 382 -28.40 1.49 34.09
CA VAL A 382 -27.59 2.06 33.01
C VAL A 382 -27.21 0.99 31.99
N VAL A 383 -26.76 -0.19 32.44
CA VAL A 383 -26.41 -1.29 31.54
C VAL A 383 -27.62 -1.77 30.74
N GLN A 384 -28.78 -1.94 31.37
CA GLN A 384 -30.03 -2.31 30.69
C GLN A 384 -30.44 -1.26 29.65
N HIS A 385 -30.27 0.02 29.96
CA HIS A 385 -30.56 1.10 29.02
C HIS A 385 -29.65 1.05 27.78
N LEU A 386 -28.37 0.75 27.98
CA LEU A 386 -27.40 0.59 26.87
C LEU A 386 -27.73 -0.63 26.00
N GLN A 387 -28.03 -1.77 26.62
CA GLN A 387 -28.40 -3.01 25.91
C GLN A 387 -29.67 -2.82 25.07
N LYS A 388 -30.70 -2.20 25.65
CA LYS A 388 -31.95 -1.92 24.92
C LYS A 388 -31.73 -1.02 23.71
N LYS A 389 -30.87 0.00 23.84
CA LYS A 389 -30.52 0.89 22.73
C LYS A 389 -29.78 0.16 21.61
N GLN A 390 -28.97 -0.85 21.93
CA GLN A 390 -28.32 -1.70 20.94
C GLN A 390 -29.33 -2.58 20.20
N GLU A 391 -30.27 -3.21 20.91
CA GLU A 391 -31.33 -4.02 20.30
C GLU A 391 -32.21 -3.19 19.34
N ASP A 392 -32.59 -1.98 19.74
CA ASP A 392 -33.40 -1.08 18.91
C ASP A 392 -32.66 -0.68 17.61
N ASN A 393 -31.34 -0.47 17.68
CA ASN A 393 -30.50 -0.18 16.52
C ASN A 393 -30.29 -1.40 15.60
N ARG A 394 -30.44 -2.63 16.10
CA ARG A 394 -30.28 -3.86 15.30
C ARG A 394 -31.52 -4.20 14.48
N ASN A 395 -32.68 -3.68 14.89
CA ASN A 395 -33.98 -3.93 14.26
C ASN A 395 -34.37 -2.87 13.21
N HIS A 396 -33.50 -1.89 12.96
CA HIS A 396 -33.63 -0.85 11.93
C HIS A 396 -32.51 -0.98 10.91
#